data_AF-B8CF29-F1
#
_entry.id   AF-B8CF29-F1
#
_cell.length_a   1.000
_cell.length_b   1.000
_cell.length_c   1.000
_cell.angle_alpha   90.00
_cell.angle_beta   90.00
_cell.angle_gamma   90.00
#
_symmetry.space_group_name_H-M   'P 1'
#
loop_
_entity.id
_entity.type
_entity.pdbx_description
1 polymer ?
#
loop_
_entity_poly.entity_id
_entity_poly.type
_entity_poly.pdbx_seq_one_letter_code
_entity_poly.pdbx_strand_id
1 'polypeptide(L)'
;MTNATPAANVNSIPKPKKDKDDVFPHQLYRLLENVHTMGYNAELPITWLPHGRAFIVKNTGVFVKEIMPRFWKAKKLRSFTRQLCLWGYKRSILSITITNQQ
;
A
#
# COMPACT_ATOMS: atom_id res chain seq x y z
N MET A 1 10.56 14.76 -28.05
CA MET A 1 9.14 15.09 -27.84
C MET A 1 8.53 13.99 -26.99
N THR A 2 8.07 14.34 -25.79
CA THR A 2 7.75 13.43 -24.67
C THR A 2 6.36 12.83 -24.81
N ASN A 3 6.26 11.53 -25.13
CA ASN A 3 4.98 10.82 -25.09
C ASN A 3 4.77 10.30 -23.67
N ALA A 4 3.90 11.00 -22.94
CA ALA A 4 3.40 10.58 -21.63
C ALA A 4 2.76 9.19 -21.73
N THR A 5 3.25 8.28 -20.88
CA THR A 5 2.71 6.94 -20.68
C THR A 5 1.24 7.00 -20.27
N PRO A 6 0.34 6.18 -20.86
CA PRO A 6 -1.06 6.18 -20.51
C PRO A 6 -1.21 5.60 -19.10
N ALA A 7 -1.62 6.44 -18.15
CA ALA A 7 -2.05 6.01 -16.83
C ALA A 7 -3.16 4.97 -17.03
N ALA A 8 -2.94 3.75 -16.58
CA ALA A 8 -3.96 2.70 -16.53
C ALA A 8 -5.23 3.30 -15.91
N ASN A 9 -6.37 3.10 -16.56
CA ASN A 9 -7.66 3.60 -16.10
C ASN A 9 -8.05 2.86 -14.80
N VAL A 10 -7.60 3.38 -13.64
CA VAL A 10 -7.76 2.78 -12.31
C VAL A 10 -9.23 2.69 -11.84
N ASN A 11 -10.18 3.27 -12.58
CA ASN A 11 -11.59 3.28 -12.21
C ASN A 11 -12.29 1.94 -12.46
N SER A 12 -11.69 1.02 -13.22
CA SER A 12 -12.25 -0.32 -13.50
C SER A 12 -11.86 -1.38 -12.47
N ILE A 13 -11.01 -1.07 -11.49
CA ILE A 13 -10.59 -2.03 -10.46
C ILE A 13 -11.75 -2.24 -9.46
N PRO A 14 -12.32 -3.46 -9.34
CA PRO A 14 -13.47 -3.71 -8.47
C PRO A 14 -13.19 -3.36 -7.02
N LYS A 15 -14.13 -2.67 -6.37
CA LYS A 15 -14.06 -2.45 -4.92
C LYS A 15 -14.29 -3.80 -4.21
N PRO A 16 -13.45 -4.20 -3.25
CA PRO A 16 -13.67 -5.42 -2.50
C PRO A 16 -14.98 -5.34 -1.70
N LYS A 17 -15.74 -6.45 -1.65
CA LYS A 17 -16.96 -6.56 -0.82
C LYS A 17 -16.57 -6.45 0.66
N LYS A 18 -17.34 -5.68 1.44
CA LYS A 18 -17.03 -5.37 2.84
C LYS A 18 -17.72 -6.39 3.76
N ASP A 19 -16.94 -7.24 4.42
CA ASP A 19 -17.44 -8.23 5.38
C ASP A 19 -17.63 -7.63 6.78
N LYS A 20 -18.46 -8.25 7.63
CA LYS A 20 -18.72 -7.77 9.00
C LYS A 20 -17.48 -7.86 9.91
N ASP A 21 -16.57 -8.79 9.60
CA ASP A 21 -15.30 -9.00 10.31
C ASP A 21 -14.10 -8.28 9.65
N ASP A 22 -14.37 -7.36 8.73
CA ASP A 22 -13.37 -6.60 7.97
C ASP A 22 -12.76 -5.47 8.81
N VAL A 23 -12.16 -5.85 9.93
CA VAL A 23 -11.34 -5.00 10.79
C VAL A 23 -10.03 -4.64 10.09
N PHE A 24 -9.35 -3.61 10.59
CA PHE A 24 -8.16 -3.04 9.96
C PHE A 24 -7.09 -4.07 9.53
N PRO A 25 -6.70 -5.07 10.34
CA PRO A 25 -5.72 -6.07 9.94
C PRO A 25 -6.16 -6.91 8.74
N HIS A 26 -7.43 -7.33 8.68
CA HIS A 26 -7.96 -8.08 7.55
C HIS A 26 -7.98 -7.24 6.27
N GLN A 27 -8.35 -5.95 6.37
CA GLN A 27 -8.30 -5.01 5.25
C GLN A 27 -6.87 -4.82 4.74
N LEU A 28 -5.91 -4.69 5.65
CA LEU A 28 -4.49 -4.54 5.31
C LEU A 28 -3.94 -5.79 4.64
N TYR A 29 -4.23 -6.97 5.19
CA TYR A 29 -3.82 -8.24 4.61
C TYR A 29 -4.40 -8.40 3.20
N ARG A 30 -5.72 -8.22 3.04
CA ARG A 30 -6.39 -8.28 1.74
C ARG A 30 -5.81 -7.29 0.73
N LEU A 31 -5.47 -6.08 1.17
CA LEU A 31 -4.78 -5.12 0.32
C LEU A 31 -3.45 -5.69 -0.17
N LEU A 32 -2.60 -6.16 0.75
CA LEU A 32 -1.27 -6.67 0.42
C LEU A 32 -1.33 -7.90 -0.49
N GLU A 33 -2.32 -8.78 -0.31
CA GLU A 33 -2.54 -9.96 -1.17
C GLU A 33 -3.12 -9.63 -2.55
N ASN A 34 -3.76 -8.47 -2.72
CA ASN A 34 -4.40 -8.10 -3.99
C ASN A 34 -3.73 -6.92 -4.70
N VAL A 35 -2.69 -6.31 -4.13
CA VAL A 35 -2.06 -5.13 -4.73
C VAL A 35 -1.49 -5.40 -6.13
N HIS A 36 -1.08 -6.64 -6.39
CA HIS A 36 -0.60 -7.11 -7.70
C HIS A 36 -1.68 -7.05 -8.79
N THR A 37 -2.95 -7.23 -8.43
CA THR A 37 -4.07 -7.28 -9.37
C THR A 37 -4.63 -5.89 -9.68
N MET A 38 -4.12 -4.84 -9.02
CA MET A 38 -4.56 -3.45 -9.19
C MET A 38 -3.96 -2.75 -10.41
N GLY A 39 -3.28 -3.46 -11.31
CA GLY A 39 -2.82 -2.90 -12.59
C GLY A 39 -1.66 -1.91 -12.50
N TYR A 40 -0.83 -2.02 -11.45
CA TYR A 40 0.40 -1.22 -11.34
C TYR A 40 1.50 -1.81 -12.22
N ASN A 41 1.83 -1.12 -13.33
CA ASN A 41 2.66 -1.66 -14.42
C ASN A 41 4.18 -1.66 -14.16
N ALA A 42 4.68 -0.87 -13.20
CA ALA A 42 6.12 -0.70 -12.96
C ALA A 42 6.53 -1.08 -11.53
N GLU A 43 5.86 -0.49 -10.53
CA GLU A 43 6.15 -0.76 -9.12
C GLU A 43 4.89 -0.75 -8.26
N LEU A 44 4.81 -1.72 -7.34
CA LEU A 44 3.72 -1.78 -6.36
C LEU A 44 3.88 -0.66 -5.33
N PRO A 45 2.86 0.19 -5.09
CA PRO A 45 2.95 1.29 -4.12
C PRO A 45 3.14 0.81 -2.68
N ILE A 46 2.67 -0.40 -2.38
CA ILE A 46 2.82 -1.10 -1.11
C ILE A 46 3.06 -2.59 -1.39
N THR A 47 3.94 -3.25 -0.65
CA THR A 47 4.25 -4.66 -0.86
C THR A 47 4.79 -5.33 0.41
N TRP A 48 4.58 -6.64 0.54
CA TRP A 48 5.24 -7.46 1.54
C TRP A 48 6.77 -7.42 1.37
N LEU A 49 7.50 -7.46 2.48
CA LEU A 49 8.92 -7.82 2.44
C LEU A 49 9.04 -9.35 2.23
N PRO A 50 10.17 -9.84 1.69
CA PRO A 50 10.33 -11.25 1.33
C PRO A 50 10.05 -12.24 2.47
N HIS A 51 10.24 -11.82 3.72
CA HIS A 51 10.01 -12.63 4.90
C HIS A 51 8.54 -12.61 5.40
N GLY A 52 7.63 -11.85 4.79
CA GLY A 52 6.19 -11.84 5.09
C GLY A 52 5.75 -11.27 6.44
N ARG A 53 6.66 -10.71 7.25
CA ARG A 53 6.36 -10.19 8.61
C ARG A 53 6.23 -8.67 8.68
N ALA A 54 6.58 -7.99 7.60
CA ALA A 54 6.52 -6.55 7.48
C ALA A 54 6.27 -6.20 6.01
N PHE A 55 5.77 -5.01 5.78
CA PHE A 55 5.50 -4.48 4.46
C PHE A 55 6.17 -3.10 4.33
N ILE A 56 6.38 -2.67 3.10
CA ILE A 56 6.93 -1.36 2.79
C ILE A 56 5.96 -0.60 1.90
N VAL A 57 5.79 0.69 2.20
CA VAL A 57 5.09 1.64 1.32
C VAL A 57 6.15 2.35 0.49
N LYS A 58 6.31 1.95 -0.78
CA LYS A 58 7.31 2.51 -1.70
C LYS A 58 6.89 3.89 -2.22
N ASN A 59 5.63 4.04 -2.61
CA ASN A 59 5.09 5.29 -3.11
C ASN A 59 3.94 5.78 -2.24
N THR A 60 4.27 6.63 -1.26
CA THR A 60 3.29 7.17 -0.32
C THR A 60 2.22 8.03 -1.00
N GLY A 61 2.59 8.77 -2.06
CA GLY A 61 1.66 9.63 -2.78
C GLY A 61 0.56 8.84 -3.49
N VAL A 62 0.95 7.79 -4.22
CA VAL A 62 0.02 6.88 -4.88
C VAL A 62 -0.80 6.10 -3.86
N PHE A 63 -0.15 5.59 -2.80
CA PHE A 63 -0.84 4.86 -1.73
C PHE A 63 -1.97 5.69 -1.09
N VAL A 64 -1.70 6.94 -0.74
CA VAL A 64 -2.70 7.82 -0.09
C VAL A 64 -3.82 8.24 -1.05
N LYS A 65 -3.49 8.52 -2.32
CA LYS A 65 -4.48 9.03 -3.30
C LYS A 65 -5.35 7.93 -3.89
N GLU A 66 -4.77 6.76 -4.18
CA GLU A 66 -5.44 5.73 -4.98
C GLU A 66 -5.86 4.50 -4.17
N ILE A 67 -5.02 4.08 -3.22
CA ILE A 67 -5.24 2.84 -2.47
C ILE A 67 -6.07 3.10 -1.21
N MET A 68 -5.65 4.04 -0.35
CA MET A 68 -6.30 4.29 0.93
C MET A 68 -7.82 4.52 0.83
N PRO A 69 -8.35 5.32 -0.11
CA PRO A 69 -9.79 5.58 -0.20
C PRO A 69 -10.63 4.35 -0.59
N ARG A 70 -10.00 3.28 -1.11
CA ARG A 70 -10.68 2.03 -1.49
C ARG A 70 -10.88 1.10 -0.31
N PHE A 71 -9.94 1.08 0.64
CA PHE A 71 -9.94 0.17 1.78
C PHE A 71 -10.45 0.84 3.06
N TRP A 72 -10.07 2.11 3.29
CA TRP A 72 -10.39 2.84 4.51
C TRP A 72 -11.14 4.14 4.23
N LYS A 73 -11.95 4.58 5.19
CA LYS A 73 -12.61 5.90 5.16
C LYS A 73 -11.62 7.06 5.34
N ALA A 74 -10.42 6.77 5.83
CA ALA A 74 -9.39 7.77 6.09
C ALA A 74 -8.62 8.12 4.81
N LYS A 75 -8.39 9.41 4.57
CA LYS A 75 -7.61 9.93 3.44
C LYS A 75 -6.20 10.40 3.83
N LYS A 76 -5.83 10.26 5.11
CA LYS A 76 -4.57 10.78 5.65
C LYS A 76 -3.68 9.63 6.11
N LEU A 77 -2.43 9.64 5.68
CA LEU A 77 -1.43 8.65 6.08
C LEU A 77 -1.30 8.55 7.61
N ARG A 78 -1.40 9.67 8.33
CA ARG A 78 -1.35 9.69 9.81
C ARG A 78 -2.41 8.80 10.45
N SER A 79 -3.61 8.76 9.88
CA SER A 79 -4.70 7.90 10.37
C SER A 79 -4.37 6.43 10.14
N PHE A 80 -3.79 6.09 8.99
CA PHE A 80 -3.31 4.74 8.69
C PHE A 80 -2.20 4.32 9.64
N THR A 81 -1.19 5.17 9.86
CA THR A 81 -0.13 4.91 10.84
C THR A 81 -0.66 4.72 12.26
N ARG A 82 -1.67 5.49 12.67
CA ARG A 82 -2.29 5.31 13.99
C ARG A 82 -3.00 3.95 14.09
N GLN A 83 -3.71 3.53 13.05
CA GLN A 83 -4.29 2.18 13.00
C GLN A 83 -3.20 1.11 13.13
N LEU A 84 -2.09 1.24 12.39
CA LEU A 84 -0.93 0.35 12.54
C LEU A 84 -0.44 0.29 14.00
N CYS A 85 -0.23 1.45 14.64
CA CYS A 85 0.21 1.50 16.03
C CYS A 85 -0.77 0.82 17.00
N LEU A 86 -2.08 1.03 16.81
CA LEU A 86 -3.13 0.42 17.66
C LEU A 86 -3.11 -1.11 17.57
N TRP A 87 -2.78 -1.65 16.40
CA TRP A 87 -2.69 -3.09 16.15
C TRP A 87 -1.29 -3.66 16.38
N GLY A 88 -0.39 -2.91 17.04
CA GLY A 88 0.92 -3.40 17.46
C GLY A 88 2.03 -3.34 16.40
N TYR A 89 1.78 -2.76 15.22
CA TYR A 89 2.82 -2.53 14.23
C TYR A 89 3.76 -1.40 14.68
N LYS A 90 5.06 -1.60 14.47
CA LYS A 90 6.10 -0.60 14.72
C LYS A 90 6.59 -0.02 13.40
N ARG A 91 6.78 1.30 13.35
CA ARG A 91 7.38 1.96 12.19
C ARG A 91 8.89 1.77 12.22
N SER A 92 9.43 1.04 11.25
CA SER A 92 10.88 0.97 11.02
C SER A 92 11.33 2.18 10.20
N ILE A 93 12.23 2.99 10.75
CA ILE A 93 12.88 4.14 10.06
C ILE A 93 14.24 3.73 9.47
N LEU A 94 14.72 2.52 9.77
CA LEU A 94 16.03 2.03 9.35
C LEU A 94 16.05 1.67 7.85
N SER A 95 16.37 2.64 7.02
CA SER A 95 17.01 2.41 5.72
C SER A 95 17.98 3.54 5.42
N ILE A 96 19.10 3.59 6.14
CA ILE A 96 20.32 4.17 5.60
C ILE A 96 20.96 3.04 4.80
N THR A 97 20.61 2.93 3.52
CA THR A 97 21.28 1.99 2.62
C THR A 97 22.67 2.53 2.35
N ILE A 98 23.66 2.15 3.17
CA ILE A 98 25.07 2.23 2.77
C ILE A 98 25.29 1.03 1.85
N THR A 99 24.98 1.17 0.56
CA THR A 99 25.52 0.24 -0.45
C THR A 99 27.01 0.52 -0.54
N ASN A 100 27.80 -0.32 0.13
CA ASN A 100 29.23 -0.43 -0.14
C ASN A 100 29.35 -1.18 -1.47
N GLN A 101 29.65 -0.45 -2.55
CA GLN A 101 30.09 -1.05 -3.80
C GLN A 101 31.58 -1.40 -3.65
N GLN A 102 31.90 -2.68 -3.78
CA GLN A 102 33.23 -3.13 -4.22
C GLN A 102 33.13 -3.51 -5.69
#